data_AF-A0A1F8RRJ7-F1
#
_entry.id   AF-A0A1F8RRJ7-F1
#
_cell.length_a   1.000
_cell.length_b   1.000
_cell.length_c   1.000
_cell.angle_alpha   90.00
_cell.angle_beta   90.00
_cell.angle_gamma   90.00
#
_symmetry.space_group_name_H-M   'P 1'
#
loop_
_entity.id
_entity.type
_entity.pdbx_description
1 polymer ?
#
loop_
_entity_poly.entity_id
_entity_poly.type
_entity_poly.pdbx_seq_one_letter_code
_entity_poly.pdbx_strand_id
1 'polypeptide(L)'
;MLRAVDMERRLTIRLDDDTREDLRELAMRKKTTMAALLRYALDKTFEDELDLIAGERALEGAALDPSSTMSLEEYKALRRLGIENSP
;
A
#
# COMPACT_ATOMS: atom_id res chain seq x y z
N MET A 1 -11.77 10.43 -17.60
CA MET A 1 -11.16 9.48 -16.64
C MET A 1 -10.07 10.23 -15.88
N LEU A 2 -10.42 10.85 -14.75
CA LEU A 2 -9.44 11.53 -13.89
C LEU A 2 -8.65 10.44 -13.19
N ARG A 3 -7.35 10.31 -13.49
CA ARG A 3 -6.42 9.56 -12.63
C ARG A 3 -6.58 10.14 -11.24
N ALA A 4 -6.93 9.32 -10.25
CA ALA A 4 -6.77 9.72 -8.86
C ALA A 4 -5.30 10.11 -8.71
N VAL A 5 -5.06 11.41 -8.60
CA VAL A 5 -3.78 11.92 -8.13
C VAL A 5 -3.63 11.29 -6.75
N ASP A 6 -2.58 10.49 -6.57
CA ASP A 6 -2.24 9.89 -5.30
C ASP A 6 -1.96 11.03 -4.32
N MET A 7 -3.02 11.52 -3.67
CA MET A 7 -2.95 12.67 -2.78
C MET A 7 -2.31 12.16 -1.50
N GLU A 8 -1.03 12.47 -1.34
CA GLU A 8 -0.29 12.20 -0.12
C GLU A 8 -1.08 12.73 1.09
N ARG A 9 -1.58 11.80 1.92
CA ARG A 9 -2.29 12.13 3.15
C ARG A 9 -1.27 12.28 4.27
N ARG A 10 -1.27 13.43 4.95
CA ARG A 10 -0.33 13.71 6.04
C ARG A 10 -0.84 13.13 7.35
N LEU A 11 -0.06 12.24 7.96
CA LEU A 11 -0.21 11.80 9.35
C LEU A 11 0.72 12.63 10.25
N THR A 12 0.21 13.11 11.39
CA THR A 12 1.02 13.78 12.42
C THR A 12 0.94 12.98 13.71
N ILE A 13 2.10 12.66 14.28
CA ILE A 13 2.22 11.90 15.53
C ILE A 13 2.98 12.73 16.57
N ARG A 14 2.68 12.50 17.85
CA ARG A 14 3.46 13.07 18.95
C ARG A 14 4.40 12.00 19.48
N LEU A 15 5.67 12.36 19.60
CA LEU A 15 6.73 11.56 20.20
C LEU A 15 7.33 12.39 21.34
N ASP A 16 7.84 11.71 22.37
CA ASP A 16 8.75 12.36 23.31
C ASP A 16 10.03 12.82 22.61
N ASP A 17 10.72 13.78 23.23
CA ASP A 17 11.89 14.42 22.62
C ASP A 17 13.04 13.44 22.38
N ASP A 18 13.26 12.49 23.31
CA ASP A 18 14.32 11.50 23.21
C ASP A 18 14.08 10.55 22.04
N THR A 19 12.89 9.97 21.94
CA THR A 19 12.49 9.09 20.83
C THR A 19 12.58 9.81 19.49
N ARG A 20 12.19 11.10 19.45
CA ARG A 20 12.27 11.91 18.23
C ARG A 20 13.71 12.12 17.79
N GLU A 21 14.63 12.42 18.72
CA GLU A 21 16.04 12.65 18.38
C GLU A 21 16.74 11.35 17.99
N ASP A 22 16.48 10.24 18.70
CA ASP A 22 17.00 8.92 18.34
C ASP A 22 16.54 8.48 16.95
N LEU A 23 15.26 8.72 16.62
CA LEU A 23 14.73 8.43 15.29
C LEU A 23 15.37 9.31 14.21
N ARG A 24 15.66 10.58 14.53
CA ARG A 24 16.36 11.50 13.62
C ARG A 24 17.77 11.02 13.33
N GLU A 25 18.53 10.64 14.35
CA GLU A 25 19.88 10.11 14.23
C GLU A 25 19.89 8.80 13.42
N LEU A 26 18.95 7.88 13.70
CA LEU A 26 18.81 6.64 12.95
C LEU A 26 18.51 6.90 11.46
N ALA A 27 17.62 7.86 11.16
CA ALA A 27 17.29 8.24 9.78
C ALA A 27 18.53 8.75 9.04
N MET A 28 19.36 9.59 9.70
CA MET A 28 20.61 10.09 9.13
C MET A 28 21.60 8.95 8.85
N ARG A 29 21.80 8.04 9.80
CA ARG A 29 22.70 6.87 9.63
C ARG A 29 22.26 5.96 8.49
N LYS A 30 20.96 5.77 8.34
CA LYS A 30 20.35 4.94 7.29
C LYS A 30 20.16 5.67 5.96
N LYS A 31 20.55 6.96 5.88
CA LYS A 31 20.37 7.82 4.70
C LYS A 31 18.93 7.83 4.18
N THR A 32 17.98 7.89 5.10
CA THR A 32 16.54 7.87 4.83
C THR A 32 15.82 8.95 5.66
N THR A 33 14.50 9.02 5.60
CA THR A 33 13.68 9.95 6.40
C THR A 33 13.07 9.24 7.61
N MET A 34 12.77 9.99 8.68
CA MET A 34 12.03 9.46 9.83
C MET A 34 10.67 8.88 9.40
N ALA A 35 10.00 9.52 8.44
CA ALA A 35 8.73 9.03 7.90
C ALA A 35 8.87 7.67 7.21
N ALA A 36 9.96 7.46 6.46
CA ALA A 36 10.24 6.16 5.83
C ALA A 36 10.53 5.07 6.86
N LEU A 37 11.25 5.39 7.95
CA LEU A 37 11.47 4.44 9.05
C LEU A 37 10.16 4.05 9.73
N LEU A 38 9.30 5.02 10.05
CA LEU A 38 8.01 4.76 10.66
C LEU A 38 7.10 3.95 9.73
N ARG A 39 7.06 4.29 8.44
CA ARG A 39 6.33 3.52 7.44
C ARG A 39 6.81 2.08 7.37
N TYR A 40 8.13 1.87 7.31
CA TYR A 40 8.71 0.54 7.31
C TYR A 40 8.36 -0.25 8.58
N ALA A 41 8.40 0.39 9.75
CA ALA A 41 8.02 -0.26 11.01
C ALA A 41 6.54 -0.65 11.03
N LEU A 42 5.65 0.21 10.54
CA LEU A 42 4.22 -0.09 10.40
C LEU A 42 4.00 -1.28 9.46
N ASP A 43 4.60 -1.24 8.26
CA ASP A 43 4.49 -2.29 7.26
C ASP A 43 4.99 -3.64 7.81
N LYS A 44 6.07 -3.64 8.61
CA LYS A 44 6.61 -4.88 9.19
C LYS A 44 5.84 -5.40 10.41
N THR A 45 5.16 -4.53 11.13
CA THR A 45 4.45 -4.90 12.37
C THR A 45 3.01 -5.32 12.09
N PHE A 46 2.38 -4.71 11.08
CA PHE A 46 0.95 -4.84 10.81
C PHE A 46 0.67 -5.27 9.37
N GLU A 47 1.63 -5.95 8.71
CA GLU A 47 1.54 -6.38 7.30
C GLU A 47 0.22 -7.13 7.05
N ASP A 48 0.01 -8.21 7.81
CA ASP A 48 -1.11 -9.13 7.64
C ASP A 48 -2.47 -8.45 7.93
N GLU A 49 -2.55 -7.63 8.99
CA GLU A 49 -3.77 -6.92 9.35
C GLU A 49 -4.11 -5.83 8.34
N LEU A 50 -3.12 -5.08 7.85
CA LEU A 50 -3.33 -4.04 6.84
C LEU A 50 -3.72 -4.66 5.50
N ASP A 51 -3.13 -5.80 5.13
CA ASP A 51 -3.51 -6.56 3.93
C ASP A 51 -4.93 -7.10 4.02
N LEU A 52 -5.35 -7.62 5.18
CA LEU A 52 -6.73 -8.04 5.41
C LEU A 52 -7.70 -6.87 5.25
N ILE A 53 -7.43 -5.74 5.90
CA ILE A 53 -8.27 -4.52 5.80
C ILE A 53 -8.34 -4.02 4.36
N ALA A 54 -7.23 -4.07 3.62
CA ALA A 54 -7.20 -3.68 2.21
C ALA A 54 -8.04 -4.64 1.35
N GLY A 55 -7.96 -5.94 1.62
CA GLY A 55 -8.78 -6.97 0.96
C GLY A 55 -10.28 -6.79 1.21
N GLU A 56 -10.68 -6.58 2.47
CA GLU A 56 -12.07 -6.32 2.83
C GLU A 56 -12.61 -5.08 2.11
N ARG A 57 -11.86 -3.97 2.11
CA ARG A 57 -12.24 -2.76 1.39
C ARG A 57 -12.40 -2.98 -0.12
N ALA A 58 -11.55 -3.82 -0.71
CA ALA A 58 -11.66 -4.16 -2.12
C ALA A 58 -12.94 -4.96 -2.42
N LEU A 59 -13.31 -5.92 -1.55
CA LEU A 59 -14.55 -6.68 -1.65
C LEU A 59 -15.79 -5.80 -1.45
N GLU A 60 -15.78 -4.92 -0.46
CA GLU A 60 -16.85 -3.94 -0.25
C GLU A 60 -17.02 -3.01 -1.46
N GLY A 61 -15.90 -2.54 -2.02
CA GLY A 61 -15.90 -1.73 -3.24
C GLY A 61 -16.54 -2.47 -4.42
N ALA A 62 -16.17 -3.74 -4.61
CA ALA A 62 -16.76 -4.60 -5.63
C ALA A 62 -18.27 -4.84 -5.43
N ALA A 63 -18.71 -4.98 -4.18
CA ALA A 63 -20.12 -5.17 -3.86
C ALA A 63 -20.94 -3.89 -4.16
N LEU A 64 -20.36 -2.71 -3.93
CA LEU A 64 -21.00 -1.41 -4.20
C LEU A 64 -21.02 -1.07 -5.69
N ASP A 65 -19.94 -1.36 -6.41
CA ASP A 65 -19.82 -1.15 -7.85
C ASP A 65 -19.21 -2.39 -8.53
N PRO A 66 -20.04 -3.34 -9.00
CA PRO A 66 -19.56 -4.52 -9.68
C PRO A 66 -18.72 -4.23 -10.92
N SER A 67 -18.92 -3.07 -11.56
CA SER A 67 -18.16 -2.66 -12.76
C SER A 67 -16.73 -2.21 -12.45
N SER A 68 -16.41 -1.99 -11.16
CA SER A 68 -15.04 -1.69 -10.71
C SER A 68 -14.15 -2.93 -10.61
N THR A 69 -14.68 -4.11 -10.94
CA THR A 69 -13.95 -5.38 -10.94
C THR A 69 -13.81 -5.97 -12.34
N MET A 70 -12.88 -6.90 -12.51
CA MET A 70 -12.75 -7.69 -13.73
C MET A 70 -12.67 -9.16 -13.35
N SER A 71 -13.13 -10.02 -14.25
CA SER A 71 -12.96 -11.47 -14.11
C SER A 71 -11.49 -11.86 -14.21
N LEU A 72 -11.17 -13.05 -13.70
CA LEU A 72 -9.82 -13.61 -13.79
C LEU A 72 -9.36 -13.78 -15.25
N GLU A 73 -10.27 -14.13 -16.15
CA GLU A 73 -9.96 -14.31 -17.58
C GLU A 73 -9.67 -12.98 -18.28
N GLU A 74 -10.42 -11.92 -17.96
CA GLU A 74 -10.12 -10.57 -18.45
C GLU A 74 -8.77 -10.07 -17.95
N TYR A 75 -8.45 -10.33 -16.68
CA TYR A 75 -7.14 -10.00 -16.10
C TYR A 75 -5.99 -10.73 -16.80
N LYS A 76 -6.14 -12.05 -17.01
CA LYS A 76 -5.17 -12.88 -17.73
C LYS A 76 -4.92 -12.38 -19.15
N ALA A 77 -5.99 -12.09 -19.90
CA ALA A 77 -5.90 -11.54 -21.25
C ALA A 77 -5.17 -10.19 -21.27
N LEU A 78 -5.51 -9.28 -20.34
CA LEU A 78 -4.89 -7.96 -20.24
C LEU A 78 -3.40 -8.01 -19.92
N ARG A 79 -3.00 -8.96 -19.04
CA ARG A 79 -1.59 -9.16 -18.67
C ARG A 79 -0.84 -10.11 -19.60
N ARG A 80 -1.49 -10.65 -20.64
CA ARG A 80 -0.95 -11.70 -21.53
C ARG A 80 -0.45 -12.91 -20.75
N LEU A 81 -1.07 -13.20 -19.61
CA LEU A 81 -0.78 -14.35 -18.78
C LEU A 81 -1.65 -15.51 -19.27
N GLY A 82 -1.04 -16.60 -19.74
CA GLY A 82 -1.79 -17.78 -20.16
C GLY A 82 -2.27 -17.78 -21.62
N ILE A 83 -1.64 -17.01 -22.52
CA ILE A 83 -1.64 -17.42 -23.94
C ILE A 83 -0.72 -18.63 -24.02
N GLU A 84 -1.25 -19.82 -23.73
CA GLU A 84 -0.69 -21.03 -24.31
C GLU A 84 -0.74 -20.82 -25.82
N ASN A 85 0.43 -20.68 -26.44
CA ASN A 85 0.56 -20.86 -27.87
C ASN A 85 0.11 -22.30 -28.15
N SER A 86 -1.18 -22.50 -28.40
CA SER A 86 -1.61 -23.66 -29.18
C SER A 86 -1.16 -23.44 -30.62
N PRO A 87 -0.63 -24.49 -31.26
CA PRO A 87 0.14 -24.43 -32.51
C PRO A 87 -0.61 -23.82 -33.69
#